data_AF-A0A1W1CPZ0-F1
#
_entry.id   AF-A0A1W1CPZ0-F1
#
_cell.length_a   1.000
_cell.length_b   1.000
_cell.length_c   1.000
_cell.angle_alpha   90.00
_cell.angle_beta   90.00
_cell.angle_gamma   90.00
#
_symmetry.space_group_name_H-M   'P 1'
#
loop_
_entity.id
_entity.type
_entity.pdbx_description
1 polymer ?
#
loop_
_entity_poly.entity_id
_entity_poly.type
_entity_poly.pdbx_seq_one_letter_code
_entity_poly.pdbx_strand_id
1 'polypeptide(L)' 'MAENTNRSVFGLNGVTGMLIATVLLLSILVFLTVWGLGVQQKSATNPYNPAPIVDSLDNVKMISKDNAKFAFQNAK' A
#
# COMPACT_ATOMS: atom_id res chain seq x y z
N MET A 1 -28.50 19.77 49.71
CA MET A 1 -27.43 19.11 48.95
C MET A 1 -28.04 18.67 47.62
N ALA A 2 -27.64 19.27 46.49
CA ALA A 2 -28.13 18.84 45.19
C ALA A 2 -27.35 17.60 44.75
N GLU A 3 -28.04 16.49 44.50
CA GLU A 3 -27.45 15.24 44.02
C GLU A 3 -26.98 15.40 42.57
N ASN A 4 -25.72 15.04 42.28
CA ASN A 4 -25.13 15.17 40.95
C ASN A 4 -25.46 13.95 40.08
N THR A 5 -26.54 14.06 39.30
CA THR A 5 -26.99 13.06 38.32
C THR A 5 -26.13 12.97 37.05
N ASN A 6 -25.18 13.90 36.84
CA ASN A 6 -24.28 13.87 35.68
C ASN A 6 -23.17 12.81 35.78
N ARG A 7 -23.09 12.06 36.89
CA ARG A 7 -22.09 11.00 37.09
C ARG A 7 -22.65 9.61 36.73
N SER A 8 -23.21 9.48 35.53
CA SER A 8 -23.62 8.17 35.02
C SER A 8 -22.45 7.46 34.33
N VAL A 9 -21.82 6.52 35.05
CA VAL A 9 -20.69 5.71 34.55
C VAL A 9 -21.07 4.91 33.30
N PHE A 10 -22.34 4.49 33.19
CA PHE A 10 -22.88 3.74 32.05
C PHE A 10 -23.68 4.61 31.06
N GLY A 11 -23.64 5.94 31.21
CA GLY A 11 -24.19 6.85 30.21
C GLY A 11 -23.39 6.84 28.91
N LEU A 12 -23.94 7.46 27.86
CA LEU A 12 -23.25 7.60 26.56
C LEU A 12 -21.92 8.35 26.67
N ASN A 13 -21.76 9.28 27.61
CA ASN A 13 -20.49 9.97 27.85
C ASN A 13 -19.54 9.19 28.78
N GLY A 14 -19.95 8.01 29.25
CA GLY A 14 -19.19 7.14 30.13
C GLY A 14 -18.61 5.93 29.40
N VAL A 15 -18.53 4.79 30.09
CA VAL A 15 -17.92 3.55 29.59
C VAL A 15 -18.64 3.05 28.32
N THR A 16 -19.96 3.23 28.25
CA THR A 16 -20.75 2.85 27.07
C THR A 16 -20.28 3.55 25.80
N GLY A 17 -20.03 4.86 25.86
CA GLY A 17 -19.50 5.62 24.71
C GLY A 17 -18.08 5.23 24.34
N MET A 18 -17.23 4.98 25.34
CA MET A 18 -15.89 4.47 25.12
C MET A 18 -15.93 3.14 24.34
N LEU A 19 -16.76 2.19 24.76
CA LEU A 19 -16.87 0.89 24.10
C LEU A 19 -17.38 1.01 22.65
N ILE A 20 -18.38 1.87 22.40
CA ILE A 20 -18.88 2.14 21.06
C ILE A 20 -17.75 2.72 20.18
N ALA A 21 -17.01 3.70 20.68
CA ALA A 21 -15.90 4.30 19.95
C ALA A 21 -14.79 3.29 19.65
N THR A 22 -14.44 2.43 20.61
CA THR A 22 -13.44 1.38 20.42
C THR A 22 -13.87 0.38 19.34
N VAL A 23 -15.12 -0.08 19.36
CA VAL A 23 -15.64 -1.00 18.33
C VAL A 23 -15.64 -0.34 16.94
N LEU A 24 -16.02 0.93 16.85
CA LEU A 24 -15.95 1.70 15.60
C LEU A 24 -14.52 1.78 15.07
N LEU A 25 -13.56 2.15 15.91
CA LEU A 25 -12.15 2.23 15.52
C LEU A 25 -11.60 0.86 15.07
N LEU A 26 -11.93 -0.22 15.79
CA LEU A 26 -11.53 -1.57 15.43
C LEU A 26 -12.17 -2.04 14.12
N SER A 27 -13.42 -1.70 13.86
CA SER A 27 -14.10 -2.03 12.60
C SER A 27 -13.41 -1.37 11.40
N ILE A 28 -13.05 -0.09 11.53
CA ILE A 28 -12.32 0.66 10.49
C ILE A 28 -10.94 0.03 10.29
N LEU A 29 -10.23 -0.28 11.38
CA LEU A 29 -8.92 -0.93 11.33
C LEU A 29 -8.97 -2.26 10.57
N VAL A 30 -9.90 -3.16 10.94
CA VAL A 30 -10.04 -4.47 10.29
C VAL A 30 -10.39 -4.32 8.81
N PHE A 31 -11.34 -3.44 8.49
CA PHE A 31 -11.72 -3.18 7.10
C PHE A 31 -10.53 -2.71 6.25
N LEU A 32 -9.81 -1.68 6.71
CA LEU A 32 -8.65 -1.14 5.98
C LEU A 32 -7.51 -2.16 5.87
N THR A 33 -7.32 -2.99 6.90
CA THR A 33 -6.28 -4.03 6.90
C THR A 33 -6.58 -5.11 5.86
N VAL A 34 -7.80 -5.65 5.85
CA VAL A 34 -8.21 -6.68 4.87
C VAL A 34 -8.16 -6.12 3.45
N TRP A 35 -8.62 -4.88 3.25
CA TRP A 35 -8.53 -4.24 1.94
C TRP A 35 -7.08 -4.03 1.49
N GLY A 36 -6.22 -3.53 2.37
CA GLY A 36 -4.79 -3.35 2.09
C GLY A 36 -4.11 -4.67 1.71
N LEU A 37 -4.40 -5.76 2.42
CA LEU A 37 -3.89 -7.09 2.08
C LEU A 37 -4.40 -7.56 0.70
N GLY A 38 -5.67 -7.32 0.38
CA GLY A 38 -6.22 -7.66 -0.93
C GLY A 38 -5.55 -6.91 -2.09
N VAL A 39 -5.25 -5.63 -1.92
CA VAL A 39 -4.50 -4.83 -2.90
C VAL A 39 -3.08 -5.39 -3.05
N GLN A 40 -2.40 -5.65 -1.94
CA GLN A 40 -1.04 -6.22 -1.96
C GLN A 40 -1.01 -7.58 -2.67
N GLN A 41 -1.96 -8.47 -2.37
CA GLN A 41 -2.06 -9.77 -3.04
C GLN A 41 -2.30 -9.62 -4.54
N LYS A 42 -3.20 -8.70 -4.95
CA LYS A 42 -3.47 -8.45 -6.37
C LYS A 42 -2.24 -7.91 -7.11
N SER A 43 -1.47 -7.02 -6.49
CA SER A 43 -0.23 -6.51 -7.07
C SER A 43 0.85 -7.60 -7.15
N ALA A 44 0.95 -8.48 -6.14
CA ALA A 44 1.91 -9.57 -6.13
C ALA A 44 1.63 -10.64 -7.19
N THR A 45 0.35 -10.93 -7.49
CA THR A 45 -0.04 -11.92 -8.50
C THR A 45 -0.09 -11.37 -9.93
N ASN A 46 0.01 -10.05 -10.10
CA ASN A 46 0.10 -9.39 -11.40
C ASN A 46 1.46 -8.68 -11.53
N PRO A 47 2.58 -9.45 -11.55
CA PRO A 47 3.90 -8.85 -11.75
C PRO A 47 3.97 -8.19 -13.13
N TYR A 48 4.77 -7.14 -13.24
CA TYR A 48 5.10 -6.53 -14.52
C TYR A 48 5.73 -7.59 -15.43
N ASN A 49 5.16 -7.83 -16.61
CA ASN A 49 5.72 -8.74 -17.59
C ASN A 49 6.98 -8.10 -18.20
N PRO A 50 8.19 -8.67 -18.01
CA PRO A 50 9.42 -8.11 -18.56
C PRO A 50 9.59 -8.41 -20.06
N ALA A 51 8.77 -9.29 -20.66
CA ALA A 51 8.86 -9.68 -22.07
C ALA A 51 9.02 -8.49 -23.05
N PRO A 52 8.28 -7.36 -22.93
CA PRO A 52 8.51 -6.20 -23.79
C PRO A 52 9.93 -5.62 -23.74
N ILE A 53 10.68 -5.89 -22.67
CA ILE A 53 12.06 -5.44 -22.47
C ILE A 53 13.07 -6.54 -22.82
N VAL A 54 12.77 -7.81 -22.49
CA VAL A 54 13.74 -8.93 -22.55
C VAL A 54 13.50 -9.96 -23.66
N ASP A 55 12.28 -10.09 -24.19
CA ASP A 55 11.97 -11.14 -25.20
C ASP A 55 12.57 -10.84 -26.57
N SER A 56 12.80 -9.57 -26.91
CA SER A 56 13.41 -9.22 -28.19
C SER A 56 14.35 -8.03 -28.08
N LEU A 57 15.55 -8.21 -28.65
CA LEU A 57 16.51 -7.14 -28.90
C LEU A 57 15.94 -6.06 -29.82
N ASP A 58 14.85 -6.32 -30.56
CA ASP A 58 14.17 -5.31 -31.40
C ASP A 58 13.53 -4.19 -30.57
N ASN A 59 13.17 -4.48 -29.32
CA ASN A 59 12.67 -3.50 -28.38
C ASN A 59 13.79 -2.63 -27.77
N VAL A 60 15.05 -3.05 -27.95
CA VAL A 60 16.25 -2.32 -27.53
C VAL A 60 16.80 -1.54 -28.71
N LYS A 61 16.37 -0.28 -28.87
CA LYS A 61 16.88 0.60 -29.93
C LYS A 61 18.22 1.21 -29.54
N MET A 62 19.21 1.09 -30.42
CA MET A 62 20.45 1.89 -30.32
C MET A 62 20.11 3.37 -30.43
N ILE A 63 20.48 4.16 -29.41
CA ILE A 63 20.27 5.62 -29.37
C ILE A 63 20.98 6.32 -30.54
N SER A 64 22.17 5.84 -30.92
CA SER A 64 22.93 6.33 -32.07
C SER A 64 23.81 5.23 -32.65
N LYS A 65 23.93 5.20 -33.99
CA LYS A 65 24.88 4.33 -34.71
C LYS A 65 26.33 4.61 -34.29
N ASP A 66 26.62 5.84 -33.91
CA ASP A 66 27.93 6.26 -33.44
C ASP A 66 28.39 5.51 -32.19
N ASN A 67 27.48 4.93 -31.40
CA ASN A 67 27.85 4.22 -30.18
C ASN A 67 28.69 2.96 -30.45
N ALA A 68 28.63 2.41 -31.67
CA ALA A 68 29.47 1.28 -32.07
C ALA A 68 30.97 1.57 -31.93
N LYS A 69 31.39 2.84 -32.03
CA LYS A 69 32.80 3.24 -31.90
C LYS A 69 33.35 3.09 -30.48
N PHE A 70 32.49 2.96 -29.48
CA PHE A 70 32.88 2.81 -28.06
C PHE A 70 32.81 1.36 -27.57
N ALA A 71 32.25 0.43 -28.36
CA ALA A 71 32.21 -0.98 -28.00
C ALA A 71 33.56 -1.65 -28.29
N PHE A 72 34.00 -2.55 -27.40
CA PHE A 72 35.20 -3.39 -27.58
C PHE A 72 36.49 -2.60 -27.87
N GLN A 73 36.65 -1.40 -27.30
CA GLN A 73 37.94 -0.72 -27.33
C GLN A 73 38.91 -1.45 -26.40
N ASN A 74 40.09 -1.81 -26.91
CA ASN A 74 41.16 -2.34 -26.08
C ASN A 74 41.67 -1.24 -25.14
N ALA A 75 41.88 -1.60 -23.87
CA ALA A 75 42.53 -0.70 -22.92
C ALA A 75 43.94 -0.38 -23.43
N LYS A 76 44.28 0.92 -23.48
CA LYS A 76 45.57 1.44 -23.96
C LYS A 76 46.60 1.45 -22.85
#